data_AF-A0A942S037-F1
#
_entry.id   AF-A0A942S037-F1
#
_cell.length_a   1.000
_cell.length_b   1.000
_cell.length_c   1.000
_cell.angle_alpha   90.00
_cell.angle_beta   90.00
_cell.angle_gamma   90.00
#
_symmetry.space_group_name_H-M   'P 1'
#
loop_
_entity.id
_entity.type
_entity.pdbx_description
1 polymer ?
#
loop_
_entity_poly.entity_id
_entity_poly.type
_entity_poly.pdbx_seq_one_letter_code
_entity_poly.pdbx_strand_id
1 'polypeptide(L)'
;MAISEALRKIEIGGLTVGKVRGRGKNPPAEIHASKGSAIFQPQFSEKYVIVVIIPESKEEEVINIIKTKGSVGKIFVSPILRAIDIGTGKEGEETI
;
A
#
# COMPACT_ATOMS: atom_id res chain seq x y z
N MET A 1 -5.33 -9.35 -3.51
CA MET A 1 -5.50 -10.16 -2.28
C MET A 1 -4.22 -10.85 -1.82
N ALA A 2 -3.28 -11.22 -2.71
CA ALA A 2 -2.03 -11.90 -2.33
C ALA A 2 -1.16 -11.19 -1.25
N ILE A 3 -1.11 -9.85 -1.24
CA ILE A 3 -0.37 -9.10 -0.20
C ILE A 3 -1.02 -9.30 1.17
N SER A 4 -2.35 -9.10 1.28
CA SER A 4 -3.08 -9.24 2.54
C SER A 4 -2.98 -10.66 3.11
N GLU A 5 -3.07 -11.69 2.26
CA GLU A 5 -2.91 -13.08 2.70
C GLU A 5 -1.48 -13.39 3.16
N ALA A 6 -0.47 -12.84 2.48
CA ALA A 6 0.92 -13.04 2.85
C ALA A 6 1.27 -12.36 4.18
N LEU A 7 0.78 -11.14 4.41
CA LEU A 7 0.95 -10.43 5.68
C LEU A 7 0.26 -11.16 6.83
N ARG A 8 -0.93 -11.73 6.60
CA ARG A 8 -1.63 -12.52 7.62
C ARG A 8 -0.84 -13.76 8.07
N LYS A 9 -0.03 -14.36 7.19
CA LYS A 9 0.81 -15.54 7.52
C LYS A 9 1.95 -15.21 8.48
N ILE A 10 2.37 -13.95 8.52
CA ILE A 10 3.41 -13.45 9.44
C ILE A 10 2.78 -12.68 10.60
N GLU A 11 1.51 -12.98 10.91
CA GLU A 11 0.75 -12.44 12.04
C GLU A 11 0.52 -10.93 12.00
N ILE A 12 0.50 -10.34 10.80
CA ILE A 12 0.08 -8.94 10.61
C ILE A 12 -1.39 -8.94 10.22
N GLY A 13 -2.25 -8.73 11.22
CA GLY A 13 -3.70 -8.79 11.06
C GLY A 13 -4.34 -7.49 10.60
N GLY A 14 -3.81 -6.35 11.06
CA GLY A 14 -4.36 -5.03 10.77
C GLY A 14 -3.75 -4.38 9.54
N LEU A 15 -4.59 -3.89 8.62
CA LEU A 15 -4.17 -3.03 7.51
C LEU A 15 -5.33 -2.13 7.07
N THR A 16 -5.00 -0.98 6.50
CA THR A 16 -5.97 -0.06 5.88
C THR A 16 -5.70 0.02 4.39
N VAL A 17 -6.75 -0.08 3.56
CA VAL A 17 -6.64 0.04 2.10
C VAL A 17 -7.49 1.20 1.60
N GLY A 18 -6.89 2.10 0.84
CA GLY A 18 -7.57 3.19 0.14
C GLY A 18 -7.39 3.09 -1.38
N LYS A 19 -8.46 3.33 -2.14
CA LYS A 19 -8.37 3.52 -3.60
C LYS A 19 -8.00 4.97 -3.87
N VAL A 20 -6.93 5.19 -4.64
CA VAL A 20 -6.41 6.52 -4.96
C VAL A 20 -6.13 6.67 -6.46
N ARG A 21 -5.85 7.89 -6.91
CA ARG A 21 -5.32 8.18 -8.24
C ARG A 21 -3.95 8.82 -8.08
N GLY A 22 -2.97 8.41 -8.89
CA GLY A 22 -1.62 8.94 -8.82
C GLY A 22 -0.87 8.84 -10.13
N ARG A 23 0.25 9.56 -10.23
CA ARG A 23 1.15 9.50 -11.38
C ARG A 23 2.59 9.33 -10.93
N GLY A 24 3.36 8.56 -11.70
CA GLY A 24 4.80 8.42 -11.50
C GLY A 24 5.58 9.45 -12.32
N LYS A 25 6.89 9.24 -12.43
CA LYS A 25 7.73 9.94 -13.42
C LYS A 25 7.26 9.63 -14.85
N ASN A 26 6.91 8.37 -15.08
CA ASN A 26 6.39 7.92 -16.36
C ASN A 26 4.88 8.13 -16.40
N PRO A 27 4.33 8.73 -17.48
CA PRO A 27 2.91 8.85 -17.66
C PRO A 27 2.25 7.47 -17.79
N PRO A 28 0.93 7.33 -17.49
CA PRO A 28 0.14 6.16 -17.82
C PRO A 28 0.24 5.78 -19.31
N ALA A 29 -0.24 4.60 -19.72
CA ALA A 29 -0.34 4.31 -21.15
C ALA A 29 -1.40 5.18 -21.82
N GLU A 30 -1.17 5.55 -23.08
CA GLU A 30 -2.17 6.16 -23.93
C GLU A 30 -3.34 5.20 -24.18
N ILE A 31 -4.56 5.72 -24.25
CA ILE A 31 -5.74 4.95 -24.58
C ILE A 31 -6.45 5.54 -25.80
N HIS A 32 -7.00 4.65 -26.64
CA HIS A 32 -7.84 5.05 -27.76
C HIS A 32 -9.20 5.51 -27.25
N ALA A 33 -9.49 6.79 -27.41
CA ALA A 33 -10.77 7.41 -27.10
C ALA A 33 -11.59 7.60 -28.38
N SER A 34 -12.87 7.97 -28.23
CA SER A 34 -13.76 8.32 -29.35
C SER A 34 -13.81 7.26 -30.46
N LYS A 35 -13.95 5.98 -30.09
CA LYS A 35 -13.96 4.83 -31.02
C LYS A 35 -12.69 4.73 -31.89
N GLY A 36 -11.55 5.19 -31.39
CA GLY A 36 -10.26 5.11 -32.07
C GLY A 36 -9.86 6.39 -32.82
N SER A 37 -10.72 7.41 -32.90
CA SER A 37 -10.41 8.66 -33.61
C SER A 37 -9.57 9.65 -32.79
N ALA A 38 -9.36 9.39 -31.50
CA ALA A 38 -8.55 10.24 -30.62
C ALA A 38 -7.65 9.40 -29.72
N ILE A 39 -6.46 9.91 -29.45
CA ILE A 39 -5.54 9.35 -28.45
C ILE A 39 -5.66 10.22 -27.20
N PHE A 40 -5.92 9.59 -26.06
CA PHE A 40 -5.97 10.26 -24.78
C PHE A 40 -4.89 9.71 -23.86
N GLN A 41 -4.07 10.60 -23.32
CA GLN A 41 -3.06 10.29 -22.32
C GLN A 41 -3.61 10.63 -20.92
N PRO A 42 -3.99 9.65 -20.08
CA PRO A 42 -4.48 9.94 -18.75
C PRO A 42 -3.42 10.63 -17.89
N GLN A 43 -3.84 11.64 -17.11
CA GLN A 43 -2.94 12.33 -16.17
C GLN A 43 -2.61 11.45 -14.95
N PHE A 44 -3.53 10.56 -14.57
CA PHE A 44 -3.41 9.70 -13.38
C PHE A 44 -3.85 8.28 -13.69
N SER A 45 -3.18 7.29 -13.09
CA SER A 45 -3.66 5.92 -13.01
C SER A 45 -4.32 5.65 -11.66
N GLU A 46 -5.29 4.73 -11.65
CA GLU A 46 -5.86 4.22 -10.39
C GLU A 46 -4.85 3.33 -9.68
N LYS A 47 -4.77 3.48 -8.35
CA LYS A 47 -3.87 2.72 -7.49
C LYS A 47 -4.55 2.39 -6.17
N TYR A 48 -3.96 1.47 -5.42
CA TYR A 48 -4.28 1.25 -4.03
C TYR A 48 -3.13 1.73 -3.15
N VAL A 49 -3.47 2.40 -2.05
CA VAL A 49 -2.55 2.66 -0.94
C VAL A 49 -2.90 1.69 0.16
N ILE A 50 -1.91 0.92 0.60
CA ILE A 50 -2.02 0.03 1.74
C ILE A 50 -1.17 0.65 2.85
N VAL A 51 -1.80 0.92 3.99
CA VAL A 51 -1.13 1.38 5.20
C VAL A 51 -1.15 0.23 6.19
N VAL A 52 0.02 -0.13 6.68
CA VAL A 52 0.22 -1.19 7.67
C VAL A 52 1.17 -0.63 8.73
N ILE A 53 0.79 -0.81 9.98
CA ILE A 53 1.64 -0.49 11.12
C ILE A 53 2.18 -1.82 11.63
N ILE A 54 3.49 -1.90 11.84
CA ILE A 54 4.20 -3.16 12.15
C ILE A 54 5.24 -2.91 13.24
N PRO A 55 5.61 -3.95 14.01
CA PRO A 55 6.81 -3.93 14.85
C PRO A 55 8.07 -3.71 14.00
N GLU A 56 9.07 -3.02 14.54
CA GLU A 56 10.34 -2.77 13.84
C GLU A 56 11.04 -4.09 13.45
N SER A 57 10.92 -5.11 14.30
CA SER A 57 11.46 -6.45 14.06
C SER A 57 10.93 -7.14 12.80
N LYS A 58 9.78 -6.72 12.26
CA LYS A 58 9.16 -7.30 11.05
C LYS A 58 9.36 -6.44 9.79
N GLU A 59 10.08 -5.33 9.87
CA GLU A 59 10.23 -4.37 8.76
C GLU A 59 10.74 -5.03 7.47
N GLU A 60 11.89 -5.69 7.54
CA GLU A 60 12.54 -6.26 6.35
C GLU A 60 11.71 -7.38 5.73
N GLU A 61 11.08 -8.22 6.56
CA GLU A 61 10.20 -9.30 6.12
C GLU A 61 8.98 -8.74 5.35
N VAL A 62 8.33 -7.71 5.90
CA VAL A 62 7.16 -7.07 5.29
C VAL A 62 7.53 -6.40 3.96
N ILE A 63 8.65 -5.67 3.92
CA ILE A 63 9.15 -5.04 2.70
C ILE A 63 9.38 -6.09 1.62
N ASN A 64 10.00 -7.22 1.97
CA ASN A 64 10.27 -8.31 1.03
C ASN A 64 9.00 -8.98 0.51
N ILE A 65 8.00 -9.20 1.38
CA ILE A 65 6.69 -9.71 0.98
C ILE A 65 6.02 -8.76 -0.02
N ILE A 66 5.97 -7.46 0.28
CA ILE A 66 5.32 -6.47 -0.60
C ILE A 66 6.07 -6.36 -1.93
N LYS A 67 7.42 -6.39 -1.92
CA LYS A 67 8.22 -6.40 -3.16
C LYS A 67 7.96 -7.62 -4.02
N THR A 68 7.78 -8.79 -3.40
CA THR A 68 7.60 -10.07 -4.13
C THR A 68 6.17 -10.25 -4.64
N LYS A 69 5.17 -9.78 -3.89
CA LYS A 69 3.75 -9.95 -4.23
C LYS A 69 3.14 -8.74 -4.95
N GLY A 70 3.76 -7.57 -4.83
CA GLY A 70 3.39 -6.37 -5.57
C GLY A 70 3.87 -6.45 -7.01
N SER A 71 3.11 -5.84 -7.92
CA SER A 71 3.46 -5.78 -9.35
C SER A 71 4.24 -4.52 -9.69
N VAL A 72 3.72 -3.35 -9.28
CA VAL A 72 4.29 -2.04 -9.54
C VAL A 72 3.90 -1.08 -8.43
N GLY A 73 4.81 -0.19 -8.01
CA GLY A 73 4.50 0.78 -6.96
C GLY A 73 5.73 1.39 -6.30
N LYS A 74 5.51 1.94 -5.11
CA LYS A 74 6.54 2.44 -4.20
C LYS A 74 6.19 1.98 -2.79
N ILE A 75 7.21 1.74 -1.99
CA ILE A 75 7.07 1.50 -0.55
C ILE A 75 7.67 2.74 0.13
N PHE A 76 6.95 3.27 1.10
CA PHE A 76 7.44 4.32 1.97
C PHE A 76 7.42 3.77 3.39
N VAL A 77 8.51 3.97 4.11
CA VAL A 77 8.65 3.60 5.52
C VAL A 77 8.76 4.90 6.31
N SER A 78 7.97 5.01 7.37
CA SER A 78 7.95 6.18 8.25
C SER A 78 7.85 5.71 9.69
N PRO A 79 8.61 6.31 10.63
CA PRO A 79 8.52 5.93 12.03
C PRO A 79 7.16 6.32 12.62
N ILE A 80 6.61 5.45 13.46
CA ILE A 80 5.41 5.73 14.25
C ILE A 80 5.86 6.03 15.68
N LEU A 81 5.65 7.26 16.13
CA LEU A 81 6.11 7.71 17.44
C LEU A 81 5.26 7.13 18.59
N ARG A 82 3.96 6.89 18.33
CA ARG A 82 3.01 6.39 19.32
C ARG A 82 1.83 5.75 18.60
N ALA A 83 1.41 4.58 19.07
CA ALA A 83 0.17 3.94 18.69
C ALA A 83 -0.73 3.84 19.93
N ILE A 84 -2.04 4.00 19.76
CA ILE A 84 -3.02 3.98 20.85
C ILE A 84 -4.21 3.15 20.38
N ASP A 85 -4.55 2.13 21.16
CA ASP A 85 -5.78 1.37 20.96
C ASP A 85 -6.94 2.09 21.67
N ILE A 86 -7.91 2.57 20.89
CA ILE A 86 -9.07 3.31 21.42
C ILE A 86 -9.96 2.42 22.30
N GLY A 87 -10.03 1.12 22.03
CA GLY A 87 -10.89 0.20 22.76
C GLY A 87 -10.35 -0.14 24.14
N THR A 88 -9.04 -0.29 24.26
CA THR A 88 -8.38 -0.72 25.51
C THR A 88 -7.63 0.39 26.24
N GLY A 89 -7.32 1.49 25.57
CA GLY A 89 -6.47 2.57 26.09
C GLY A 89 -4.98 2.23 26.16
N LYS A 90 -4.59 1.05 25.65
CA LYS A 90 -3.20 0.59 25.57
C LYS A 90 -2.40 1.40 24.56
N GLU A 91 -1.09 1.42 24.72
CA GLU A 91 -0.22 2.28 23.92
C GLU A 91 1.13 1.65 23.56
N GLY A 92 1.65 2.09 22.42
CA GLY A 92 2.96 1.67 21.93
C GLY A 92 2.89 0.36 21.17
N GLU A 93 3.94 -0.45 21.28
CA GLU A 93 4.09 -1.67 20.47
C GLU A 93 3.06 -2.75 20.83
N GLU A 94 2.49 -2.73 22.03
CA GLU A 94 1.43 -3.68 22.44
C GLU A 94 0.12 -3.53 21.65
N THR A 95 -0.06 -2.43 20.91
CA THR A 95 -1.26 -2.18 20.09
C THR A 95 -1.08 -2.60 18.64
N ILE A 96 0.10 -3.09 18.26
CA ILE A 96 0.52 -3.38 16.89
C ILE A 96 0.62 -4.89 16.71
#